data_AF-A0A972QHY5-F1
#
_entry.id   AF-A0A972QHY5-F1
#
_cell.length_a   1.000
_cell.length_b   1.000
_cell.length_c   1.000
_cell.angle_alpha   90.00
_cell.angle_beta   90.00
_cell.angle_gamma   90.00
#
_symmetry.space_group_name_H-M   'P 1'
#
loop_
_entity.id
_entity.type
_entity.pdbx_description
1 polymer ?
#
loop_
_entity_poly.entity_id
_entity_poly.type
_entity_poly.pdbx_seq_one_letter_code
_entity_poly.pdbx_strand_id
1 'polypeptide(L)' 'MMTEIVYVNLPGPEEPNPGMTGGELLHGFLAELHRAPNDDTRAFVNALCGKWNVRYREGKD' A
#
# COMPACT_ATOMS: atom_id res chain seq x y z
N MET A 1 23.25 7.39 1.48
CA MET A 1 22.35 7.01 2.58
C MET A 1 21.45 5.91 2.05
N MET A 2 21.44 4.73 2.66
CA MET A 2 20.48 3.69 2.30
C MET A 2 19.16 4.04 2.99
N THR A 3 18.22 4.60 2.24
CA THR A 3 16.83 4.68 2.70
C THR A 3 16.27 3.26 2.65
N GLU A 4 15.78 2.74 3.77
CA GLU A 4 15.06 1.47 3.82
C GLU A 4 13.93 1.47 2.78
N ILE A 5 13.77 0.37 2.05
CA ILE A 5 12.65 0.21 1.12
C ILE A 5 11.51 -0.46 1.90
N VAL A 6 10.37 0.22 2.01
CA VAL A 6 9.17 -0.34 2.65
C VAL A 6 8.29 -0.97 1.57
N TYR A 7 7.87 -2.22 1.78
CA TYR A 7 6.99 -2.93 0.86
C TYR A 7 5.57 -3.01 1.38
N VAL A 8 4.61 -2.69 0.51
CA VAL A 8 3.18 -3.01 0.71
C VAL A 8 2.86 -4.22 -0.16
N ASN A 9 2.48 -5.34 0.46
CA ASN A 9 2.15 -6.56 -0.29
C ASN A 9 0.76 -6.43 -0.92
N LEU A 10 0.59 -6.92 -2.14
CA LEU A 10 -0.70 -7.01 -2.80
C LEU A 10 -1.02 -8.49 -3.12
N PRO A 11 -2.29 -8.94 -2.95
CA PRO A 11 -3.41 -8.17 -2.43
C PRO A 11 -3.27 -7.91 -0.92
N GLY A 12 -3.76 -6.76 -0.47
CA GLY A 12 -4.01 -6.52 0.95
C GLY A 12 -5.39 -7.02 1.36
N PRO A 13 -5.73 -6.97 2.66
CA PRO A 13 -7.10 -7.22 3.12
C PRO A 13 -8.13 -6.38 2.36
N GLU A 14 -9.26 -7.00 2.00
CA GLU A 14 -10.31 -6.34 1.22
C GLU A 14 -11.27 -5.53 2.10
N GLU A 15 -11.57 -6.01 3.30
CA GLU A 15 -12.47 -5.36 4.27
C GLU A 15 -11.94 -5.51 5.71
N PRO A 16 -12.22 -4.54 6.59
CA PRO A 16 -11.84 -4.62 8.01
C PRO A 16 -12.70 -5.64 8.76
N ASN A 17 -12.07 -6.59 9.46
CA ASN A 17 -12.77 -7.63 10.23
C ASN A 17 -12.50 -7.55 11.75
N PRO A 18 -13.45 -7.99 12.59
CA PRO A 18 -13.20 -8.15 14.02
C PRO A 18 -11.97 -9.06 14.26
N GLY A 19 -11.03 -8.58 15.08
CA GLY A 19 -9.80 -9.30 15.38
C GLY A 19 -8.58 -8.91 14.54
N MET A 20 -8.72 -8.06 13.52
CA MET A 20 -7.57 -7.48 12.84
C MET A 20 -6.76 -6.57 13.76
N THR A 21 -5.44 -6.68 13.68
CA THR A 21 -4.49 -5.75 14.29
C THR A 21 -4.50 -4.41 13.54
N GLY A 22 -4.03 -3.35 14.20
CA GLY A 22 -3.88 -2.05 13.55
C GLY A 22 -2.98 -2.08 12.30
N GLY A 23 -1.98 -2.97 12.27
CA GLY A 23 -1.12 -3.17 11.11
C GLY A 23 -1.85 -3.79 9.92
N GLU A 24 -2.74 -4.76 10.15
CA GLU A 24 -3.56 -5.37 9.10
C GLU A 24 -4.58 -4.36 8.53
N LEU A 25 -5.20 -3.56 9.39
CA LEU A 25 -6.08 -2.47 8.95
C LEU A 25 -5.33 -1.45 8.09
N LEU A 26 -4.14 -1.03 8.54
CA LEU A 26 -3.29 -0.12 7.78
C LEU A 26 -2.87 -0.72 6.43
N HIS A 27 -2.56 -2.02 6.39
CA HIS A 27 -2.24 -2.70 5.15
C HIS A 27 -3.42 -2.64 4.17
N GLY A 28 -4.63 -3.00 4.61
CA GLY A 28 -5.83 -2.93 3.77
C GLY A 28 -6.05 -1.53 3.19
N PHE A 29 -5.95 -0.50 4.03
CA PHE A 29 -6.00 0.90 3.63
C PHE A 29 -4.97 1.26 2.56
N LEU A 30 -3.69 0.89 2.75
CA LEU A 30 -2.63 1.16 1.78
C LEU A 30 -2.85 0.41 0.46
N ALA A 31 -3.32 -0.84 0.52
CA ALA A 31 -3.65 -1.63 -0.67
C ALA A 31 -4.85 -1.06 -1.44
N GLU A 32 -5.78 -0.39 -0.78
CA GLU A 32 -6.90 0.30 -1.41
C GLU A 32 -6.46 1.59 -2.14
N LEU A 33 -5.52 2.35 -1.58
CA LEU A 33 -4.95 3.53 -2.27
C LEU A 33 -4.32 3.18 -3.62
N HIS A 34 -3.68 2.02 -3.73
CA HIS A 34 -3.13 1.53 -5.01
C HIS A 34 -4.23 1.22 -6.05
N ARG A 35 -5.43 0.88 -5.59
CA ARG A 35 -6.60 0.55 -6.41
C ARG A 35 -7.48 1.76 -6.73
N ALA A 36 -6.98 2.98 -6.49
CA ALA A 36 -7.73 4.20 -6.78
C ALA A 36 -8.30 4.21 -8.22
N PRO A 37 -9.58 4.56 -8.41
CA PRO A 37 -10.26 4.44 -9.71
C PRO A 37 -9.90 5.55 -10.70
N ASN A 38 -9.32 6.67 -10.23
CA ASN A 38 -8.93 7.79 -11.08
C ASN A 38 -7.40 7.94 -11.15
N ASP A 39 -6.91 8.39 -12.30
CA ASP A 39 -5.47 8.41 -12.58
C ASP A 39 -4.72 9.51 -11.83
N ASP A 40 -5.37 10.65 -11.54
CA ASP A 40 -4.77 11.75 -10.76
C ASP A 40 -4.43 11.30 -9.33
N THR A 41 -5.33 10.56 -8.69
CA THR A 41 -5.11 9.99 -7.35
C THR A 41 -3.98 8.97 -7.39
N ARG A 42 -3.94 8.11 -8.41
CA ARG A 42 -2.87 7.13 -8.59
C ARG A 42 -1.52 7.81 -8.78
N ALA A 43 -1.45 8.87 -9.57
CA ALA A 43 -0.25 9.66 -9.79
C ALA A 43 0.24 10.31 -8.48
N PHE A 44 -0.67 10.89 -7.70
CA PHE A 44 -0.35 11.46 -6.39
C PHE A 44 0.20 10.41 -5.41
N VAL A 45 -0.47 9.26 -5.30
CA VAL A 45 -0.02 8.14 -4.45
C VAL A 45 1.37 7.65 -4.90
N ASN A 46 1.60 7.48 -6.20
CA ASN A 46 2.90 7.06 -6.74
C ASN A 46 4.02 8.07 -6.45
N ALA A 47 3.71 9.37 -6.49
CA ALA A 47 4.66 10.42 -6.11
C ALA A 47 5.04 10.34 -4.62
N LEU A 48 4.06 10.05 -3.74
CA LEU A 48 4.32 9.79 -2.33
C LEU A 48 5.19 8.53 -2.15
N CYS A 49 4.89 7.44 -2.85
CA CYS A 49 5.70 6.23 -2.80
C CYS A 49 7.17 6.49 -3.15
N GLY A 50 7.43 7.24 -4.22
CA GLY A 50 8.79 7.65 -4.60
C GLY A 50 9.49 8.50 -3.54
N LYS A 51 8.77 9.44 -2.93
CA LYS A 51 9.31 10.32 -1.87
C LYS A 51 9.69 9.55 -0.60
N TRP A 52 8.90 8.55 -0.22
CA TRP A 52 9.06 7.80 1.03
C TRP A 52 9.76 6.44 0.84
N ASN A 53 10.24 6.15 -0.37
CA ASN A 53 10.86 4.86 -0.72
C ASN A 53 9.95 3.65 -0.42
N VAL A 54 8.64 3.82 -0.65
CA VAL A 54 7.63 2.78 -0.50
C VAL A 54 7.38 2.13 -1.87
N ARG A 55 7.20 0.81 -1.91
CA ARG A 55 6.89 0.06 -3.12
C ARG A 55 5.74 -0.91 -2.89
N TYR A 56 4.76 -0.89 -3.77
CA TYR A 56 3.79 -1.98 -3.86
C TYR A 56 4.46 -3.17 -4.55
N ARG A 57 4.25 -4.38 -4.02
CA ARG A 57 4.69 -5.62 -4.68
C ARG A 57 3.54 -6.62 -4.76
N GLU A 58 3.35 -7.18 -5.93
CA GLU A 58 2.44 -8.31 -6.12
C GLU A 58 3.06 -9.56 -5.52
N GLY A 59 2.27 -10.32 -4.75
CA GLY A 59 2.68 -11.62 -4.25
C GLY A 59 2.83 -12.61 -5.41
N LYS A 60 4.07 -12.87 -5.82
CA LYS A 60 4.48 -14.15 -6.40
C LYS A 60 5.70 -14.63 -5.64
N ASP A 61 5.44 -15.31 -4.53
CA ASP A 61 6.23 -16.43 -4.02
C ASP A 61 5.26 -17.44 -3.41
#